data_AF-A0A2E6EQX2-F1
#
_entry.id   AF-A0A2E6EQX2-F1
#
_cell.length_a   1.000
_cell.length_b   1.000
_cell.length_c   1.000
_cell.angle_alpha   90.00
_cell.angle_beta   90.00
_cell.angle_gamma   90.00
#
_symmetry.space_group_name_H-M   'P 1'
#
loop_
_entity.id
_entity.type
_entity.pdbx_description
1 polymer ?
#
loop_
_entity_poly.entity_id
_entity_poly.type
_entity_poly.pdbx_seq_one_letter_code
_entity_poly.pdbx_strand_id
1 'polypeptide(L)'
;MREPEPEPEPEPEPEPEPEPEPEPEPAEPAEPAPQPEPEPEPAAAPEASAATEMSYEKDYLASLSGKASGGTLSNAELNHLKACQPNDPNYVRAYFLISAHYEKKGDKKAHCETAKTVLGQGRYKYNPEWNLEGAKCSLRNGDWDSAARYADNALSAQQDMAASSRSKRVLLAYRIKAKAFTTKYEKNAKENSGFGDAQLLNRAISAWMEVRNYAGGVGNSKVEEAAKRELEDLEARR
;
A
#
# COMPACT_ATOMS: atom_id res chain seq x y z
N MET A 1 16.84 -44.55 55.53
CA MET A 1 16.00 -45.34 54.61
C MET A 1 15.73 -44.47 53.40
N ARG A 2 15.90 -45.00 52.19
CA ARG A 2 15.78 -44.25 50.93
C ARG A 2 14.50 -44.75 50.25
N GLU A 3 13.53 -43.86 50.04
CA GLU A 3 12.30 -44.16 49.29
C GLU A 3 12.62 -44.41 47.80
N PRO A 4 11.93 -45.33 47.12
CA PRO A 4 12.10 -45.53 45.69
C PRO A 4 11.39 -44.42 44.90
N GLU A 5 12.02 -43.95 43.82
CA GLU A 5 11.41 -43.05 42.83
C GLU A 5 10.29 -43.77 42.06
N PRO A 6 9.19 -43.09 41.70
CA PRO A 6 8.12 -43.68 40.91
C PRO A 6 8.55 -43.88 39.44
N GLU A 7 8.16 -45.01 38.87
CA GLU A 7 8.35 -45.32 37.44
C GLU A 7 7.52 -44.36 36.56
N PRO A 8 8.04 -43.98 35.38
CA PRO A 8 7.30 -43.12 34.45
C PRO A 8 6.13 -43.89 33.80
N GLU A 9 4.96 -43.24 33.76
CA GLU A 9 3.77 -43.75 33.06
C GLU A 9 4.02 -43.85 31.54
N PRO A 10 3.42 -44.86 30.85
CA PRO A 10 3.57 -45.03 29.42
C PRO A 10 2.90 -43.90 28.64
N GLU A 11 3.59 -43.41 27.61
CA GLU A 11 3.05 -42.41 26.69
C GLU A 11 1.82 -42.95 25.93
N PRO A 12 0.79 -42.10 25.69
CA PRO A 12 -0.40 -42.52 24.96
C PRO A 12 -0.06 -42.78 23.48
N GLU A 13 -0.57 -43.89 22.95
CA GLU A 13 -0.47 -44.23 21.53
C GLU A 13 -1.21 -43.18 20.66
N PRO A 14 -0.68 -42.85 19.47
CA PRO A 14 -1.32 -41.89 18.58
C PRO A 14 -2.64 -42.43 18.05
N GLU A 15 -3.69 -41.59 18.11
CA GLU A 15 -4.99 -41.88 17.52
C GLU A 15 -4.88 -42.09 15.99
N PRO A 16 -5.68 -43.00 15.42
CA PRO A 16 -5.66 -43.26 13.98
C PRO A 16 -6.17 -42.04 13.19
N GLU A 17 -5.47 -41.74 12.10
CA GLU A 17 -5.88 -40.69 11.16
C GLU A 17 -7.26 -40.98 10.55
N PRO A 18 -8.11 -39.95 10.36
CA PRO A 18 -9.42 -40.12 9.74
C PRO A 18 -9.28 -40.51 8.26
N GLU A 19 -10.09 -41.49 7.84
CA GLU A 19 -10.19 -41.90 6.44
C GLU A 19 -10.70 -40.73 5.56
N PRO A 20 -10.19 -40.60 4.32
CA PRO A 20 -10.62 -39.56 3.41
C PRO A 20 -12.08 -39.75 2.99
N GLU A 21 -12.85 -38.65 3.03
CA GLU A 21 -14.22 -38.61 2.51
C GLU A 21 -14.26 -38.92 1.00
N PRO A 22 -15.33 -39.58 0.52
CA PRO A 22 -15.48 -39.93 -0.89
C PRO A 22 -15.61 -38.69 -1.77
N GLU A 23 -14.90 -38.71 -2.91
CA GLU A 23 -15.03 -37.69 -3.95
C GLU A 23 -16.46 -37.65 -4.52
N PRO A 24 -17.02 -36.45 -4.81
CA PRO A 24 -18.34 -36.32 -5.41
C PRO A 24 -18.35 -36.85 -6.86
N GLU A 25 -19.38 -37.64 -7.19
CA GLU A 25 -19.61 -38.12 -8.55
C GLU A 25 -19.80 -36.95 -9.54
N PRO A 26 -19.29 -37.07 -10.78
CA PRO A 26 -19.49 -36.05 -11.81
C PRO A 26 -20.97 -35.92 -12.19
N ALA A 27 -21.49 -34.69 -12.10
CA ALA A 27 -22.80 -34.36 -12.65
C ALA A 27 -22.82 -34.57 -14.17
N GLU A 28 -23.87 -35.24 -14.65
CA GLU A 28 -24.12 -35.47 -16.08
C GLU A 28 -24.11 -34.15 -16.88
N PRO A 29 -23.59 -34.15 -18.12
CA PRO A 29 -23.61 -32.96 -18.95
C PRO A 29 -25.05 -32.63 -19.36
N ALA A 30 -25.49 -31.41 -19.03
CA ALA A 30 -26.73 -30.86 -19.54
C ALA A 30 -26.67 -30.79 -21.08
N GLU A 31 -27.74 -31.24 -21.74
CA GLU A 31 -27.92 -31.09 -23.18
C GLU A 31 -27.76 -29.62 -23.59
N PRO A 32 -27.09 -29.33 -24.72
CA PRO A 32 -26.90 -27.95 -25.17
C PRO A 32 -28.24 -27.34 -25.58
N ALA A 33 -28.55 -26.20 -24.97
CA ALA A 33 -29.65 -25.34 -25.40
C ALA A 33 -29.48 -24.94 -26.88
N PRO A 34 -30.59 -24.75 -27.63
CA PRO A 34 -30.52 -24.32 -29.03
C PRO A 34 -29.79 -22.99 -29.15
N GLN A 35 -28.91 -22.88 -30.15
CA GLN A 35 -28.18 -21.65 -30.45
C GLN A 35 -29.16 -20.51 -30.76
N PRO A 36 -28.94 -19.30 -30.22
CA PRO A 36 -29.68 -18.13 -30.66
C PRO A 36 -29.39 -17.86 -32.15
N GLU A 37 -30.43 -17.48 -32.90
CA GLU A 37 -30.29 -16.96 -34.25
C GLU A 37 -29.29 -15.77 -34.24
N PRO A 38 -28.44 -15.64 -35.28
CA PRO A 38 -27.48 -14.55 -35.34
C PRO A 38 -28.23 -13.21 -35.35
N GLU A 39 -27.95 -12.37 -34.35
CA GLU A 39 -28.32 -10.96 -34.37
C GLU A 39 -27.73 -10.30 -35.63
N PRO A 40 -28.45 -9.33 -36.23
CA PRO A 40 -27.94 -8.61 -37.40
C PRO A 40 -26.59 -7.98 -37.06
N GLU A 41 -25.61 -8.18 -37.93
CA GLU A 41 -24.28 -7.58 -37.83
C GLU A 41 -24.42 -6.08 -37.52
N PRO A 42 -23.77 -5.57 -36.46
CA PRO A 42 -23.69 -4.14 -36.27
C PRO A 42 -22.98 -3.55 -37.49
N ALA A 43 -23.71 -2.71 -38.22
CA ALA A 43 -23.18 -1.90 -39.29
C ALA A 43 -21.85 -1.29 -38.84
N ALA A 44 -20.79 -1.53 -39.62
CA ALA A 44 -19.48 -0.99 -39.41
C ALA A 44 -19.58 0.50 -39.03
N ALA A 45 -19.38 0.80 -37.75
CA ALA A 45 -19.09 2.15 -37.33
C ALA A 45 -17.81 2.54 -38.05
N PRO A 46 -17.72 3.76 -38.63
CA PRO A 46 -16.51 4.17 -39.31
C PRO A 46 -15.35 4.16 -38.31
N GLU A 47 -14.45 3.20 -38.50
CA GLU A 47 -13.07 3.34 -38.05
C GLU A 47 -12.47 4.54 -38.78
N ALA A 48 -12.47 5.70 -38.12
CA ALA A 48 -11.44 6.73 -38.26
C ALA A 48 -11.73 7.87 -37.29
N SER A 49 -10.92 7.95 -36.23
CA SER A 49 -10.18 9.16 -35.84
C SER A 49 -9.86 9.15 -34.34
N ALA A 50 -8.91 8.29 -33.96
CA ALA A 50 -7.84 8.52 -32.97
C ALA A 50 -7.43 7.20 -32.30
N ALA A 51 -6.95 6.23 -33.07
CA ALA A 51 -5.93 5.35 -32.53
C ALA A 51 -4.68 6.22 -32.31
N THR A 52 -4.67 6.99 -31.22
CA THR A 52 -3.41 7.48 -30.68
C THR A 52 -2.60 6.22 -30.41
N GLU A 53 -1.50 6.03 -31.13
CA GLU A 53 -0.56 4.94 -30.86
C GLU A 53 -0.22 4.98 -29.36
N MET A 54 -0.84 4.09 -28.60
CA MET A 54 -0.61 4.00 -27.17
C MET A 54 0.81 3.48 -27.01
N SER A 55 1.69 4.31 -26.46
CA SER A 55 3.10 3.97 -26.30
C SER A 55 3.53 4.10 -24.84
N TYR A 56 4.75 3.67 -24.53
CA TYR A 56 5.36 3.96 -23.22
C TYR A 56 6.36 5.11 -23.31
N GLU A 57 6.40 5.80 -24.45
CA GLU A 57 7.28 6.93 -24.65
C GLU A 57 6.90 8.10 -23.75
N LYS A 58 7.92 8.88 -23.37
CA LYS A 58 7.77 9.93 -22.37
C LYS A 58 6.70 10.95 -22.73
N ASP A 59 6.56 11.28 -24.01
CA ASP A 59 5.63 12.29 -24.51
C ASP A 59 4.18 11.80 -24.46
N TYR A 60 3.95 10.54 -24.84
CA TYR A 60 2.63 9.94 -24.69
C TYR A 60 2.23 9.86 -23.22
N LEU A 61 3.11 9.36 -22.33
CA LEU A 61 2.83 9.31 -20.90
C LEU A 61 2.64 10.72 -20.31
N ALA A 62 3.38 11.73 -20.77
CA ALA A 62 3.20 13.10 -20.35
C ALA A 62 1.79 13.61 -20.71
N SER A 63 1.28 13.28 -21.91
CA SER A 63 -0.06 13.65 -22.36
C SER A 63 -1.17 13.10 -21.45
N LEU A 64 -0.94 11.95 -20.79
CA LEU A 64 -1.89 11.34 -19.85
C LEU A 64 -1.90 11.99 -18.46
N SER A 65 -0.93 12.84 -18.11
CA SER A 65 -0.80 13.41 -16.76
C SER A 65 -2.04 14.18 -16.32
N GLY A 66 -2.66 14.94 -17.23
CA GLY A 66 -3.90 15.67 -16.97
C GLY A 66 -5.06 14.73 -16.62
N LYS A 67 -5.28 13.71 -17.46
CA LYS A 67 -6.32 12.68 -17.23
C LYS A 67 -6.09 11.88 -15.96
N ALA A 68 -4.85 11.48 -15.69
CA ALA A 68 -4.49 10.79 -14.46
C ALA A 68 -4.80 11.64 -13.22
N SER A 69 -4.34 12.90 -13.19
CA SER A 69 -4.61 13.82 -12.08
C SER A 69 -6.10 14.18 -11.93
N GLY A 70 -6.87 14.07 -13.02
CA GLY A 70 -8.32 14.25 -13.06
C GLY A 70 -9.12 12.99 -12.73
N GLY A 71 -8.50 11.81 -12.65
CA GLY A 71 -9.21 10.54 -12.45
C GLY A 71 -10.03 10.10 -13.68
N THR A 72 -9.66 10.57 -14.87
CA THR A 72 -10.41 10.40 -16.13
C THR A 72 -9.67 9.57 -17.19
N LEU A 73 -8.65 8.80 -16.79
CA LEU A 73 -8.10 7.75 -17.67
C LEU A 73 -9.21 6.76 -18.04
N SER A 74 -9.30 6.47 -19.33
CA SER A 74 -10.16 5.42 -19.87
C SER A 74 -9.68 4.03 -19.47
N ASN A 75 -10.56 3.04 -19.59
CA ASN A 75 -10.19 1.64 -19.36
C ASN A 75 -9.09 1.16 -20.31
N ALA A 76 -9.11 1.62 -21.57
CA ALA A 76 -8.07 1.30 -22.54
C ALA A 76 -6.70 1.85 -22.12
N GLU A 77 -6.63 3.11 -21.69
CA GLU A 77 -5.39 3.72 -21.17
C GLU A 77 -4.91 3.01 -19.89
N LEU A 78 -5.82 2.67 -18.97
CA LEU A 78 -5.46 1.93 -17.76
C LEU A 78 -4.90 0.54 -18.09
N ASN A 79 -5.52 -0.19 -19.01
CA ASN A 79 -5.07 -1.52 -19.42
C ASN A 79 -3.70 -1.44 -20.11
N HIS A 80 -3.51 -0.45 -20.99
CA HIS A 80 -2.22 -0.18 -21.63
C HIS A 80 -1.13 0.11 -20.59
N LEU A 81 -1.37 1.01 -19.65
CA LEU A 81 -0.39 1.36 -18.60
C LEU A 81 -0.05 0.16 -17.70
N LYS A 82 -1.04 -0.70 -17.37
CA LYS A 82 -0.85 -1.92 -16.56
C LYS A 82 -0.05 -3.01 -17.29
N ALA A 83 -0.06 -3.01 -18.62
CA ALA A 83 0.70 -3.95 -19.44
C ALA A 83 2.19 -3.59 -19.55
N CYS A 84 2.61 -2.41 -19.05
CA CYS A 84 4.00 -1.97 -19.09
C CYS A 84 4.91 -2.94 -18.34
N GLN A 85 5.98 -3.40 -18.98
CA GLN A 85 6.86 -4.41 -18.41
C GLN A 85 7.83 -3.81 -17.37
N PRO A 86 8.17 -4.52 -16.28
CA PRO A 86 9.09 -4.00 -15.24
C PRO A 86 10.50 -3.63 -15.71
N ASN A 87 10.93 -4.11 -16.89
CA ASN A 87 12.21 -3.76 -17.50
C ASN A 87 12.15 -2.47 -18.35
N ASP A 88 10.96 -1.98 -18.66
CA ASP A 88 10.76 -0.75 -19.43
C ASP A 88 11.28 0.46 -18.64
N PRO A 89 12.07 1.37 -19.26
CA PRO A 89 12.61 2.54 -18.58
C PRO A 89 11.52 3.49 -18.04
N ASN A 90 10.31 3.45 -18.59
CA ASN A 90 9.18 4.27 -18.20
C ASN A 90 8.12 3.52 -17.37
N TYR A 91 8.39 2.28 -16.94
CA TYR A 91 7.50 1.48 -16.07
C TYR A 91 6.98 2.27 -14.85
N VAL A 92 7.90 2.87 -14.11
CA VAL A 92 7.57 3.66 -12.90
C VAL A 92 6.69 4.85 -13.26
N ARG A 93 6.95 5.52 -14.39
CA ARG A 93 6.14 6.65 -14.86
C ARG A 93 4.72 6.21 -15.23
N ALA A 94 4.58 5.07 -15.92
CA ALA A 94 3.27 4.52 -16.27
C ALA A 94 2.45 4.19 -15.01
N TYR A 95 3.05 3.54 -14.03
CA TYR A 95 2.36 3.21 -12.78
C TYR A 95 2.06 4.43 -11.92
N PHE A 96 2.85 5.50 -11.98
CA PHE A 96 2.50 6.76 -11.30
C PHE A 96 1.21 7.38 -11.84
N LEU A 97 0.97 7.28 -13.16
CA LEU A 97 -0.29 7.73 -13.77
C LEU A 97 -1.48 6.91 -13.27
N ILE A 98 -1.33 5.58 -13.17
CA ILE A 98 -2.34 4.68 -12.61
C ILE A 98 -2.63 5.06 -11.14
N SER A 99 -1.58 5.23 -10.34
CA SER A 99 -1.70 5.59 -8.93
C SER A 99 -2.42 6.94 -8.74
N ALA A 100 -2.04 7.95 -9.51
CA ALA A 100 -2.67 9.28 -9.47
C ALA A 100 -4.15 9.22 -9.86
N HIS A 101 -4.50 8.40 -10.87
CA HIS A 101 -5.88 8.17 -11.27
C HIS A 101 -6.73 7.60 -10.12
N TYR A 102 -6.28 6.52 -9.51
CA TYR A 102 -7.03 5.87 -8.43
C TYR A 102 -7.07 6.73 -7.17
N GLU A 103 -6.00 7.45 -6.85
CA GLU A 103 -6.00 8.42 -5.76
C GLU A 103 -7.05 9.51 -5.99
N LYS A 104 -7.15 10.05 -7.22
CA LYS A 104 -8.15 11.06 -7.55
C LYS A 104 -9.58 10.53 -7.53
N LYS A 105 -9.82 9.31 -8.03
CA LYS A 105 -11.14 8.66 -7.96
C LYS A 105 -11.54 8.27 -6.54
N GLY A 106 -10.62 8.29 -5.58
CA GLY A 106 -10.85 7.78 -4.24
C GLY A 106 -10.88 6.25 -4.17
N ASP A 107 -10.41 5.56 -5.22
CA ASP A 107 -10.29 4.10 -5.23
C ASP A 107 -9.04 3.68 -4.45
N LYS A 108 -9.25 3.56 -3.14
CA LYS A 108 -8.24 3.21 -2.16
C LYS A 108 -7.66 1.81 -2.40
N LYS A 109 -8.48 0.87 -2.87
CA LYS A 109 -8.04 -0.51 -3.06
C LYS A 109 -7.09 -0.59 -4.25
N ALA A 110 -7.51 -0.05 -5.39
CA ALA A 110 -6.71 -0.07 -6.61
C ALA A 110 -5.41 0.76 -6.48
N HIS A 111 -5.46 1.90 -5.77
CA HIS A 111 -4.26 2.67 -5.41
C HIS A 111 -3.22 1.81 -4.66
N CYS A 112 -3.66 1.03 -3.66
CA CYS A 112 -2.75 0.16 -2.91
C CYS A 112 -2.25 -1.05 -3.69
N GLU A 113 -3.08 -1.65 -4.53
CA GLU A 113 -2.66 -2.73 -5.42
C GLU A 113 -1.59 -2.23 -6.39
N THR A 114 -1.72 -1.00 -6.89
CA THR A 114 -0.73 -0.35 -7.76
C THR A 114 0.62 -0.20 -7.02
N ALA A 115 0.60 0.33 -5.79
CA ALA A 115 1.81 0.47 -4.99
C ALA A 115 2.47 -0.89 -4.66
N LYS A 116 1.67 -1.89 -4.30
CA LYS A 116 2.15 -3.25 -4.04
C LYS A 116 2.77 -3.88 -5.28
N THR A 117 2.17 -3.67 -6.46
CA THR A 117 2.67 -4.21 -7.73
C THR A 117 4.08 -3.69 -8.02
N VAL A 118 4.31 -2.38 -7.86
CA VAL A 118 5.63 -1.79 -8.11
C VAL A 118 6.64 -2.19 -7.04
N LEU A 119 6.29 -2.10 -5.76
CA LEU A 119 7.20 -2.46 -4.66
C LEU A 119 7.52 -3.95 -4.61
N GLY A 120 6.66 -4.81 -5.17
CA GLY A 120 6.93 -6.24 -5.35
C GLY A 120 8.04 -6.53 -6.37
N GLN A 121 8.37 -5.57 -7.24
CA GLN A 121 9.50 -5.69 -8.15
C GLN A 121 10.80 -5.38 -7.40
N GLY A 122 11.73 -6.34 -7.36
CA GLY A 122 13.00 -6.19 -6.63
C GLY A 122 13.77 -4.91 -6.99
N ARG A 123 13.75 -4.50 -8.26
CA ARG A 123 14.37 -3.27 -8.76
C ARG A 123 13.79 -1.99 -8.14
N TYR A 124 12.53 -1.99 -7.74
CA TYR A 124 11.82 -0.80 -7.24
C TYR A 124 11.53 -0.85 -5.74
N LYS A 125 11.98 -1.90 -5.04
CA LYS A 125 11.79 -2.12 -3.60
C LYS A 125 12.16 -0.90 -2.74
N TYR A 126 13.22 -0.19 -3.11
CA TYR A 126 13.74 0.98 -2.38
C TYR A 126 13.43 2.32 -3.05
N ASN A 127 12.55 2.33 -4.06
CA ASN A 127 12.16 3.58 -4.70
C ASN A 127 11.41 4.47 -3.68
N PRO A 128 11.90 5.68 -3.36
CA PRO A 128 11.35 6.47 -2.26
C PRO A 128 9.92 6.94 -2.53
N GLU A 129 9.59 7.18 -3.79
CA GLU A 129 8.27 7.65 -4.19
C GLU A 129 7.21 6.56 -4.03
N TRP A 130 7.54 5.32 -4.41
CA TRP A 130 6.65 4.19 -4.20
C TRP A 130 6.59 3.71 -2.76
N ASN A 131 7.69 3.82 -2.00
CA ASN A 131 7.67 3.56 -0.57
C ASN A 131 6.73 4.56 0.14
N LEU A 132 6.68 5.83 -0.28
CA LEU A 132 5.71 6.78 0.26
C LEU A 132 4.26 6.38 -0.04
N GLU A 133 3.96 5.88 -1.24
CA GLU A 133 2.63 5.35 -1.58
C GLU A 133 2.29 4.09 -0.76
N GLY A 134 3.26 3.19 -0.56
CA GLY A 134 3.13 2.01 0.32
C GLY A 134 2.87 2.40 1.79
N ALA A 135 3.50 3.46 2.27
CA ALA A 135 3.30 4.00 3.62
C ALA A 135 1.88 4.54 3.79
N LYS A 136 1.36 5.31 2.81
CA LYS A 136 -0.02 5.80 2.79
C LYS A 136 -1.02 4.64 2.86
N CYS A 137 -0.76 3.58 2.08
CA CYS A 137 -1.61 2.40 2.01
C CYS A 137 -1.64 1.60 3.31
N SER A 138 -0.47 1.34 3.88
CA SER A 138 -0.35 0.57 5.11
C SER A 138 -0.99 1.31 6.28
N LEU A 139 -0.79 2.63 6.37
CA LEU A 139 -1.46 3.47 7.36
C LEU A 139 -2.99 3.40 7.23
N ARG A 140 -3.51 3.47 6.00
CA ARG A 140 -4.96 3.41 5.76
C ARG A 140 -5.58 2.06 6.13
N ASN A 141 -4.83 0.98 5.95
CA ASN A 141 -5.31 -0.38 6.18
C ASN A 141 -5.05 -0.86 7.61
N GLY A 142 -4.44 -0.03 8.46
CA GLY A 142 -4.14 -0.38 9.84
C GLY A 142 -2.89 -1.23 10.05
N ASP A 143 -2.06 -1.40 9.02
CA ASP A 143 -0.74 -2.01 9.12
C ASP A 143 0.30 -0.93 9.46
N TRP A 144 0.35 -0.58 10.75
CA TRP A 144 1.18 0.52 11.25
C TRP A 144 2.68 0.22 11.17
N ASP A 145 3.07 -1.05 11.32
CA ASP A 145 4.47 -1.47 11.20
C ASP A 145 4.97 -1.32 9.78
N SER A 146 4.20 -1.79 8.79
CA SER A 146 4.54 -1.56 7.40
C SER A 146 4.48 -0.08 7.05
N ALA A 147 3.55 0.70 7.61
CA ALA A 147 3.47 2.14 7.39
C ALA A 147 4.75 2.86 7.82
N ALA A 148 5.23 2.58 9.04
CA ALA A 148 6.48 3.14 9.54
C ALA A 148 7.69 2.68 8.73
N ARG A 149 7.79 1.38 8.42
CA ARG A 149 8.90 0.82 7.61
C ARG A 149 8.97 1.44 6.22
N TYR A 150 7.84 1.56 5.54
CA TYR A 150 7.79 2.19 4.21
C TYR A 150 8.13 3.69 4.29
N ALA A 151 7.69 4.39 5.35
CA ALA A 151 8.07 5.78 5.56
C ALA A 151 9.60 5.91 5.77
N ASP A 152 10.22 5.05 6.57
CA ASP A 152 11.67 5.05 6.78
C ASP A 152 12.45 4.77 5.49
N ASN A 153 12.01 3.81 4.67
CA ASN A 153 12.61 3.56 3.35
C ASN A 153 12.50 4.78 2.41
N ALA A 154 11.37 5.48 2.45
CA ALA A 154 11.19 6.71 1.67
C ALA A 154 12.13 7.82 2.14
N LEU A 155 12.32 7.96 3.46
CA LEU A 155 13.21 8.94 4.08
C LEU A 155 14.69 8.64 3.80
N SER A 156 15.10 7.36 3.79
CA SER A 156 16.49 6.97 3.54
C SER A 156 16.96 7.29 2.12
N ALA A 157 16.05 7.26 1.14
CA ALA A 157 16.33 7.59 -0.26
C ALA A 157 15.73 8.94 -0.70
N GLN A 158 15.49 9.86 0.24
CA GLN A 158 14.78 11.12 -0.04
C GLN A 158 15.43 12.01 -1.10
N GLN A 159 16.74 11.89 -1.32
CA GLN A 159 17.45 12.70 -2.33
C GLN A 159 17.06 12.31 -3.76
N ASP A 160 16.63 11.06 -3.96
CA ASP A 160 16.18 10.54 -5.26
C ASP A 160 14.75 10.98 -5.61
N MET A 161 14.02 11.59 -4.67
CA MET A 161 12.72 12.21 -4.95
C MET A 161 12.86 13.45 -5.82
N ALA A 162 11.81 13.75 -6.59
CA ALA A 162 11.77 14.92 -7.46
C ALA A 162 11.93 16.22 -6.65
N ALA A 163 12.95 17.02 -6.97
CA ALA A 163 13.32 18.22 -6.21
C ALA A 163 12.14 19.22 -6.03
N SER A 164 11.28 19.36 -7.04
CA SER A 164 10.10 20.24 -7.01
C SER A 164 9.06 19.86 -5.95
N SER A 165 9.05 18.61 -5.49
CA SER A 165 8.07 18.10 -4.53
C SER A 165 8.69 17.47 -3.28
N ARG A 166 10.02 17.32 -3.25
CA ARG A 166 10.78 16.63 -2.20
C ARG A 166 10.38 17.06 -0.80
N SER A 167 10.44 18.35 -0.48
CA SER A 167 10.15 18.83 0.87
C SER A 167 8.74 18.47 1.35
N LYS A 168 7.76 18.56 0.46
CA LYS A 168 6.37 18.20 0.77
C LYS A 168 6.21 16.69 1.00
N ARG A 169 6.91 15.87 0.21
CA ARG A 169 6.80 14.40 0.25
C ARG A 169 7.59 13.80 1.41
N VAL A 170 8.76 14.34 1.73
CA VAL A 170 9.54 14.00 2.94
C VAL A 170 8.75 14.35 4.21
N LEU A 171 8.15 15.55 4.26
CA LEU A 171 7.29 15.92 5.39
C LEU A 171 6.08 14.98 5.52
N LEU A 172 5.50 14.52 4.41
CA LEU A 172 4.43 13.53 4.44
C LEU A 172 4.92 12.18 5.01
N ALA A 173 6.11 11.73 4.63
CA ALA A 173 6.69 10.49 5.15
C ALA A 173 6.88 10.55 6.67
N TYR A 174 7.49 11.62 7.20
CA TYR A 174 7.62 11.83 8.65
C TYR A 174 6.27 11.82 9.36
N ARG A 175 5.26 12.49 8.79
CA ARG A 175 3.91 12.52 9.38
C ARG A 175 3.23 11.15 9.37
N ILE A 176 3.44 10.32 8.35
CA ILE A 176 2.91 8.95 8.31
C ILE A 176 3.57 8.10 9.40
N LYS A 177 4.90 8.17 9.51
CA LYS A 177 5.68 7.47 10.55
C LYS A 177 5.21 7.85 11.96
N ALA A 178 5.09 9.15 12.23
CA ALA A 178 4.64 9.65 13.53
C ALA A 178 3.23 9.16 13.88
N LYS A 179 2.28 9.28 12.94
CA LYS A 179 0.91 8.78 13.12
C LYS A 179 0.87 7.26 13.36
N ALA A 180 1.66 6.50 12.61
CA ALA A 180 1.72 5.04 12.80
C ALA A 180 2.15 4.68 14.22
N PHE A 181 3.20 5.31 14.77
CA PHE A 181 3.63 5.06 16.14
C PHE A 181 2.64 5.56 17.19
N THR A 182 2.05 6.74 17.00
CA THR A 182 0.99 7.25 17.90
C THR A 182 -0.19 6.26 17.96
N THR A 183 -0.70 5.81 16.82
CA THR A 183 -1.82 4.86 16.81
C THR A 183 -1.45 3.50 17.40
N LYS A 184 -0.20 3.02 17.22
CA LYS A 184 0.27 1.81 17.90
C LYS A 184 0.28 1.97 19.42
N TYR A 185 0.81 3.08 19.91
CA TYR A 185 0.81 3.38 21.34
C TYR A 185 -0.62 3.44 21.89
N GLU A 186 -1.53 4.16 21.22
CA GLU A 186 -2.92 4.31 21.66
C GLU A 186 -3.69 2.99 21.70
N LYS A 187 -3.50 2.14 20.69
CA LYS A 187 -4.10 0.79 20.68
C LYS A 187 -3.59 -0.06 21.84
N ASN A 188 -2.27 -0.08 22.03
CA ASN A 188 -1.66 -0.81 23.13
C ASN A 188 -2.12 -0.28 24.50
N ALA A 189 -2.17 1.04 24.69
CA ALA A 189 -2.68 1.65 25.90
C ALA A 189 -4.14 1.26 26.16
N LYS A 190 -4.97 1.24 25.11
CA LYS A 190 -6.38 0.82 25.21
C LYS A 190 -6.51 -0.65 25.62
N GLU A 191 -5.68 -1.53 25.06
CA GLU A 191 -5.64 -2.95 25.40
C GLU A 191 -5.14 -3.19 26.84
N ASN A 192 -4.32 -2.29 27.37
CA ASN A 192 -3.71 -2.36 28.69
C ASN A 192 -4.34 -1.39 29.71
N SER A 193 -5.65 -1.13 29.62
CA SER A 193 -6.39 -0.31 30.60
C SER A 193 -5.82 1.10 30.86
N GLY A 194 -5.23 1.71 29.83
CA GLY A 194 -4.61 3.04 29.88
C GLY A 194 -3.10 3.03 30.14
N PHE A 195 -2.51 1.88 30.47
CA PHE A 195 -1.07 1.74 30.67
C PHE A 195 -0.38 1.36 29.35
N GLY A 196 -0.08 2.37 28.53
CA GLY A 196 0.61 2.16 27.26
C GLY A 196 2.08 1.78 27.43
N ASP A 197 2.60 1.02 26.46
CA ASP A 197 4.00 0.62 26.39
C ASP A 197 4.92 1.84 26.23
N ALA A 198 5.87 1.98 27.16
CA ALA A 198 6.79 3.12 27.20
C ALA A 198 7.71 3.19 25.98
N GLN A 199 8.06 2.07 25.36
CA GLN A 199 8.85 2.09 24.12
C GLN A 199 8.03 2.62 22.96
N LEU A 200 6.77 2.22 22.83
CA LEU A 200 5.85 2.75 21.82
C LEU A 200 5.63 4.26 21.99
N LEU A 201 5.46 4.72 23.23
CA LEU A 201 5.34 6.15 23.53
C LEU A 201 6.58 6.92 23.12
N ASN A 202 7.77 6.46 23.52
CA ASN A 202 9.04 7.09 23.17
C ASN A 202 9.29 7.12 21.65
N ARG A 203 8.87 6.09 20.91
CA ARG A 203 8.92 6.08 19.44
C ARG A 203 7.97 7.10 18.81
N ALA A 204 6.77 7.25 19.35
CA ALA A 204 5.81 8.26 18.90
C ALA A 204 6.34 9.69 19.13
N ILE A 205 6.83 9.98 20.33
CA ILE A 205 7.45 11.28 20.69
C ILE A 205 8.62 11.56 19.75
N SER A 206 9.53 10.59 19.57
CA SER A 206 10.69 10.74 18.69
C SER A 206 10.28 11.07 17.25
N ALA A 207 9.29 10.38 16.70
CA ALA A 207 8.82 10.64 15.35
C ALA A 207 8.12 12.00 15.20
N TRP A 208 7.38 12.48 16.20
CA TRP A 208 6.81 13.84 16.18
C TRP A 208 7.87 14.94 16.33
N MET A 209 8.96 14.69 17.04
CA MET A 209 10.12 15.60 17.05
C MET A 209 10.73 15.72 15.65
N GLU A 210 10.85 14.60 14.90
CA GLU A 210 11.30 14.62 13.50
C GLU A 210 10.37 15.46 12.63
N VAL A 211 9.04 15.30 12.78
CA VAL A 211 8.04 16.12 12.06
C VAL A 211 8.22 17.60 12.37
N ARG A 212 8.31 17.97 13.65
CA ARG A 212 8.47 19.37 14.09
C ARG A 212 9.74 19.97 13.50
N ASN A 213 10.87 19.30 13.67
CA ASN A 213 12.18 19.81 13.24
C ASN A 213 12.23 19.98 11.72
N TYR A 214 11.72 19.00 10.97
CA TYR A 214 11.67 19.09 9.52
C TYR A 214 10.70 20.18 9.06
N ALA A 215 9.52 20.28 9.64
CA ALA A 215 8.53 21.31 9.32
C ALA A 215 9.08 22.72 9.55
N GLY A 216 9.75 22.97 10.67
CA GLY A 216 10.42 24.24 10.95
C GLY A 216 11.55 24.53 9.95
N GLY A 217 12.37 23.52 9.63
CA GLY A 217 13.45 23.65 8.65
C GLY A 217 12.98 24.00 7.23
N VAL A 218 11.77 23.60 6.84
CA VAL A 218 11.17 23.94 5.53
C VAL A 218 10.16 25.10 5.61
N GLY A 219 10.08 25.80 6.75
CA GLY A 219 9.20 26.96 6.94
C GLY A 219 7.71 26.65 6.99
N ASN A 220 7.31 25.40 7.29
CA ASN A 220 5.91 24.99 7.39
C ASN A 220 5.38 25.14 8.82
N SER A 221 5.19 26.40 9.25
CA SER A 221 4.74 26.74 10.61
C SER A 221 3.45 26.03 11.03
N LYS A 222 2.49 25.86 10.11
CA LYS A 222 1.24 25.15 10.41
C LYS A 222 1.48 23.71 10.87
N VAL A 223 2.37 22.99 10.20
CA VAL A 223 2.68 21.59 10.56
C VAL A 223 3.58 21.54 11.78
N GLU A 224 4.50 22.48 11.94
CA GLU A 224 5.34 22.60 13.13
C GLU A 224 4.50 22.79 14.40
N GLU A 225 3.55 23.73 14.41
CA GLU A 225 2.65 23.98 15.53
C GLU A 225 1.68 22.82 15.78
N ALA A 226 1.29 22.07 14.74
CA ALA A 226 0.54 20.83 14.93
C ALA A 226 1.40 19.77 15.65
N ALA A 227 2.67 19.60 15.23
CA ALA A 227 3.57 18.65 15.85
C ALA A 227 3.92 19.01 17.30
N LYS A 228 4.03 20.30 17.64
CA LYS A 228 4.22 20.76 19.03
C LYS A 228 3.07 20.31 19.94
N ARG A 229 1.83 20.48 19.49
CA ARG A 229 0.64 20.03 20.25
C ARG A 229 0.60 18.51 20.45
N GLU A 230 0.95 17.75 19.43
CA GLU A 230 1.03 16.28 19.52
C GLU A 230 2.15 15.85 20.49
N LEU A 231 3.28 16.56 20.51
CA LEU A 231 4.35 16.31 21.47
C LEU A 231 3.92 16.62 22.91
N GLU A 232 3.27 17.77 23.15
CA GLU A 232 2.75 18.14 24.47
C GLU A 232 1.78 17.07 25.01
N ASP A 233 0.86 16.60 24.17
CA ASP A 233 -0.08 15.54 24.53
C ASP A 233 0.61 14.20 24.82
N LEU A 234 1.57 13.78 23.99
CA LEU A 234 2.30 12.53 24.22
C LEU A 234 3.22 12.60 25.45
N GLU A 235 3.89 13.73 25.68
CA GLU A 235 4.74 13.93 26.85
C GLU A 235 3.94 13.93 28.15
N ALA A 236 2.70 14.43 28.14
CA ALA A 236 1.79 14.36 29.30
C ALA A 236 1.36 12.92 29.67
N ARG A 237 1.55 11.95 28.77
CA ARG A 237 1.21 10.53 28.97
C ARG A 237 2.41 9.69 29.45
N ARG A 238 3.58 10.31 29.62
CA ARG A 238 4.82 9.66 30.06
C ARG A 238 4.83 9.42 31.57
#